data_AF-A0ABD3N033-F1
#
_entry.id   AF-A0ABD3N033-F1
#
_cell.length_a   1.000
_cell.length_b   1.000
_cell.length_c   1.000
_cell.angle_alpha   90.00
_cell.angle_beta   90.00
_cell.angle_gamma   90.00
#
_symmetry.space_group_name_H-M   'P 1'
#
loop_
_entity.id
_entity.type
_entity.pdbx_description
1 polymer ?
#
loop_
_entity_poly.entity_id
_entity_poly.type
_entity_poly.pdbx_seq_one_letter_code
_entity_poly.pdbx_strand_id
1 'polypeptide(L)'
;MAPSADDDYKAFILPISKHGILLLYCTRKNSKGPHHQLPGGHVDTEDFDQAAKMNPNAIGTDHLLQACKIGAARELFEETGMDLRSTIDRLVPIQVRQSSDDEGKLLCQFKKRIFFSVEVSEYDFFTKGAGFVKAMNKNLSHLKLKLSHEHQGFVFEPSLAKAADLLNKHSGGKITTALKTAIELGSINYTEPEQPELDNTERIESKELPPLREEKNILDCFNCWK
;
A
#
# COMPACT_ATOMS: atom_id res chain seq x y z
N MET A 1 5.78 -29.52 -10.19
CA MET A 1 6.25 -28.70 -11.33
C MET A 1 7.06 -27.56 -10.74
N ALA A 2 8.25 -27.27 -11.27
CA ALA A 2 9.02 -26.12 -10.77
C ALA A 2 8.29 -24.81 -11.14
N PRO A 3 8.23 -23.82 -10.24
CA PRO A 3 7.69 -22.51 -10.58
C PRO A 3 8.45 -21.91 -11.77
N SER A 4 7.75 -21.37 -12.75
CA SER A 4 8.35 -20.66 -13.88
C SER A 4 7.78 -19.25 -14.04
N ALA A 5 8.41 -18.41 -14.86
CA ALA A 5 7.90 -17.08 -15.20
C ALA A 5 6.49 -17.12 -15.84
N ASP A 6 6.16 -18.21 -16.54
CA ASP A 6 4.85 -18.40 -17.19
C ASP A 6 3.69 -18.57 -16.18
N ASP A 7 3.98 -18.74 -14.90
CA ASP A 7 2.96 -18.92 -13.88
C ASP A 7 2.23 -17.63 -13.45
N ASP A 8 2.60 -16.45 -13.97
CA ASP A 8 1.98 -15.16 -13.63
C ASP A 8 2.06 -14.85 -12.11
N TYR A 9 3.24 -15.05 -11.52
CA TYR A 9 3.49 -14.67 -10.13
C TYR A 9 3.52 -13.16 -9.99
N LYS A 10 3.07 -12.69 -8.82
CA LYS A 10 3.15 -11.29 -8.42
C LYS A 10 3.81 -11.17 -7.07
N ALA A 11 4.52 -10.07 -6.84
CA ALA A 11 5.16 -9.81 -5.57
C ALA A 11 4.79 -8.41 -5.07
N PHE A 12 4.40 -8.32 -3.79
CA PHE A 12 3.99 -7.07 -3.15
C PHE A 12 4.84 -6.80 -1.91
N ILE A 13 5.12 -5.52 -1.67
CA ILE A 13 5.88 -5.04 -0.52
C ILE A 13 4.98 -4.22 0.39
N LEU A 14 5.14 -4.40 1.70
CA LEU A 14 4.64 -3.52 2.74
C LEU A 14 5.82 -2.72 3.30
N PRO A 15 6.09 -1.50 2.79
CA PRO A 15 7.06 -0.62 3.41
C PRO A 15 6.47 -0.07 4.72
N ILE A 16 7.15 -0.35 5.83
CA ILE A 16 6.73 -0.01 7.18
C ILE A 16 7.68 1.03 7.74
N SER A 17 7.15 2.15 8.23
CA SER A 17 7.93 3.19 8.92
C SER A 17 7.33 3.48 10.29
N LYS A 18 7.99 4.34 11.08
CA LYS A 18 7.41 4.91 12.31
C LYS A 18 6.07 5.64 12.13
N HIS A 19 5.69 5.94 10.89
CA HIS A 19 4.44 6.63 10.54
C HIS A 19 3.33 5.70 10.06
N GLY A 20 3.63 4.41 9.86
CA GLY A 20 2.70 3.41 9.35
C GLY A 20 3.13 2.77 8.04
N ILE A 21 2.17 2.12 7.37
CA ILE A 21 2.37 1.45 6.09
C ILE A 21 2.23 2.46 4.96
N LEU A 22 3.21 2.46 4.05
CA LEU A 22 3.15 3.22 2.81
C LEU A 22 2.12 2.61 1.86
N LEU A 23 1.12 3.40 1.47
CA LEU A 23 0.14 3.07 0.45
C LEU A 23 0.24 4.06 -0.71
N LEU A 24 0.22 3.56 -1.94
CA LEU A 24 0.20 4.36 -3.16
C LEU A 24 -1.23 4.70 -3.55
N TYR A 25 -1.47 5.91 -4.06
CA TYR A 25 -2.78 6.35 -4.52
C TYR A 25 -2.84 6.35 -6.05
N CYS A 26 -3.64 5.43 -6.59
CA CYS A 26 -3.82 5.22 -8.02
C CYS A 26 -5.17 5.79 -8.46
N THR A 27 -5.15 6.64 -9.49
CA THR A 27 -6.37 7.24 -10.08
C THR A 27 -6.55 6.90 -11.57
N ARG A 28 -5.53 6.31 -12.21
CA ARG A 28 -5.51 6.09 -13.66
C ARG A 28 -6.22 4.81 -14.13
N LYS A 29 -6.55 3.88 -13.22
CA LYS A 29 -7.23 2.63 -13.59
C LYS A 29 -8.73 2.88 -13.74
N ASN A 30 -9.14 3.19 -14.98
CA ASN A 30 -10.50 3.58 -15.38
C ASN A 30 -11.62 2.71 -14.78
N SER A 31 -11.41 1.40 -14.65
CA SER A 31 -12.42 0.46 -14.18
C SER A 31 -12.62 0.43 -12.65
N LYS A 32 -11.71 1.01 -11.85
CA LYS A 32 -11.75 0.92 -10.37
C LYS A 32 -11.96 2.26 -9.68
N GLY A 33 -11.79 3.36 -10.44
CA GLY A 33 -11.72 4.71 -9.91
C GLY A 33 -10.51 4.89 -8.97
N PRO A 34 -10.44 6.01 -8.24
CA PRO A 34 -9.40 6.25 -7.26
C PRO A 34 -9.39 5.21 -6.14
N HIS A 35 -8.20 4.68 -5.83
CA HIS A 35 -8.02 3.69 -4.76
C HIS A 35 -6.55 3.58 -4.31
N HIS A 36 -6.33 2.94 -3.15
CA HIS A 36 -5.00 2.68 -2.65
C HIS A 36 -4.45 1.35 -3.14
N GLN A 37 -3.12 1.28 -3.26
CA GLN A 37 -2.35 0.11 -3.69
C GLN A 37 -1.13 -0.08 -2.78
N LEU A 38 -0.64 -1.31 -2.72
CA LEU A 38 0.69 -1.60 -2.18
C LEU A 38 1.68 -1.52 -3.35
N PRO A 39 2.93 -1.10 -3.10
CA PRO A 39 3.96 -1.25 -4.10
C PRO A 39 4.14 -2.73 -4.51
N GLY A 40 4.31 -2.98 -5.80
CA GLY A 40 4.51 -4.32 -6.33
C GLY A 40 3.66 -4.66 -7.55
N GLY A 41 4.03 -5.74 -8.23
CA GLY A 41 3.50 -6.05 -9.54
C GLY A 41 3.85 -7.45 -10.00
N HIS A 42 4.05 -7.61 -11.30
CA HIS A 42 4.38 -8.91 -11.90
C HIS A 42 5.85 -9.24 -11.64
N VAL A 43 6.14 -10.53 -11.50
CA VAL A 43 7.50 -11.05 -11.47
C VAL A 43 7.81 -11.55 -12.87
N ASP A 44 8.77 -10.90 -13.53
CA ASP A 44 9.07 -11.11 -14.94
C ASP A 44 10.16 -12.16 -15.12
N THR A 45 10.35 -12.64 -16.36
CA THR A 45 11.38 -13.63 -16.70
C THR A 45 12.78 -13.18 -16.28
N GLU A 46 13.08 -11.90 -16.44
CA GLU A 46 14.35 -11.29 -16.05
C GLU A 46 14.62 -11.41 -14.55
N ASP A 47 13.57 -11.37 -13.71
CA ASP A 47 13.69 -11.52 -12.26
C ASP A 47 14.07 -12.98 -11.89
N PHE A 48 13.53 -13.96 -12.61
CA PHE A 48 13.90 -15.38 -12.48
C PHE A 48 15.34 -15.63 -12.97
N ASP A 49 15.71 -15.08 -14.12
CA ASP A 49 17.07 -15.18 -14.65
C ASP A 49 18.10 -14.58 -13.69
N GLN A 50 17.76 -13.44 -13.08
CA GLN A 50 18.61 -12.80 -12.08
C GLN A 50 18.69 -13.66 -10.81
N ALA A 51 17.59 -14.25 -10.34
CA ALA A 51 17.60 -15.17 -9.21
C ALA A 51 18.50 -16.39 -9.46
N ALA A 52 18.47 -16.96 -10.67
CA ALA A 52 19.30 -18.11 -11.05
C ALA A 52 20.79 -17.75 -11.05
N LYS A 53 21.14 -16.53 -11.50
CA LYS A 53 22.51 -16.03 -11.46
C LYS A 53 23.01 -15.78 -10.03
N MET A 54 22.15 -15.24 -9.16
CA MET A 54 22.51 -14.94 -7.77
C MET A 54 22.66 -16.18 -6.91
N ASN A 55 21.82 -17.20 -7.13
CA ASN A 55 21.90 -18.47 -6.42
C ASN A 55 21.61 -19.65 -7.37
N PRO A 56 22.64 -20.15 -8.09
CA PRO A 56 22.48 -21.25 -9.05
C PRO A 56 21.99 -22.56 -8.44
N ASN A 57 22.13 -22.71 -7.12
CA ASN A 57 21.72 -23.92 -6.38
C ASN A 57 20.30 -23.80 -5.82
N ALA A 58 19.67 -22.63 -5.88
CA ALA A 58 18.28 -22.47 -5.46
C ALA A 58 17.36 -23.24 -6.42
N ILE A 59 16.50 -24.08 -5.86
CA ILE A 59 15.52 -24.87 -6.62
C ILE A 59 14.12 -24.67 -6.06
N GLY A 60 13.10 -24.92 -6.89
CA GLY A 60 11.70 -24.91 -6.45
C GLY A 60 11.28 -23.60 -5.80
N THR A 61 10.80 -23.68 -4.56
CA THR A 61 10.26 -22.53 -3.81
C THR A 61 11.32 -21.50 -3.41
N ASP A 62 12.58 -21.91 -3.24
CA ASP A 62 13.66 -20.99 -2.87
C ASP A 62 14.01 -20.09 -4.05
N HIS A 63 14.06 -20.68 -5.25
CA HIS A 63 14.26 -19.93 -6.49
C HIS A 63 13.10 -18.96 -6.75
N LEU A 64 11.86 -19.41 -6.57
CA LEU A 64 10.68 -18.56 -6.66
C LEU A 64 10.72 -17.40 -5.66
N LEU A 65 11.05 -17.67 -4.40
CA LEU A 65 11.12 -16.64 -3.37
C LEU A 65 12.16 -15.57 -3.72
N GLN A 66 13.33 -15.99 -4.23
CA GLN A 66 14.38 -15.09 -4.66
C GLN A 66 13.96 -14.24 -5.87
N ALA A 67 13.35 -14.84 -6.89
CA ALA A 67 12.83 -14.12 -8.05
C ALA A 67 11.76 -13.08 -7.62
N CYS A 68 10.87 -13.48 -6.72
CA CYS A 68 9.84 -12.60 -6.17
C CYS A 68 10.43 -11.44 -5.35
N LYS A 69 11.51 -11.65 -4.58
CA LYS A 69 12.22 -10.55 -3.89
C LYS A 69 12.80 -9.54 -4.88
N ILE A 70 13.40 -10.02 -5.96
CA ILE A 70 14.00 -9.18 -7.02
C ILE A 70 12.90 -8.36 -7.70
N GLY A 71 11.85 -9.01 -8.19
CA GLY A 71 10.72 -8.34 -8.83
C GLY A 71 10.03 -7.33 -7.91
N ALA A 72 9.84 -7.68 -6.63
CA ALA A 72 9.28 -6.76 -5.64
C ALA A 72 10.15 -5.50 -5.45
N ALA A 73 11.48 -5.66 -5.37
CA ALA A 73 12.41 -4.54 -5.22
C ALA A 73 12.48 -3.67 -6.48
N ARG A 74 12.38 -4.28 -7.67
CA ARG A 74 12.26 -3.57 -8.96
C ARG A 74 10.99 -2.73 -9.01
N GLU A 75 9.84 -3.34 -8.73
CA GLU A 75 8.54 -2.66 -8.73
C GLU A 75 8.50 -1.50 -7.71
N LEU A 76 9.04 -1.70 -6.50
CA LEU A 76 9.15 -0.62 -5.52
C LEU A 76 9.96 0.57 -6.05
N PHE A 77 11.08 0.31 -6.71
CA PHE A 77 11.90 1.36 -7.31
C PHE A 77 11.16 2.06 -8.46
N GLU A 78 10.51 1.31 -9.35
CA GLU A 78 9.78 1.87 -10.49
C GLU A 78 8.59 2.71 -10.05
N GLU A 79 7.85 2.27 -9.02
CA GLU A 79 6.64 2.94 -8.53
C GLU A 79 6.91 4.10 -7.57
N THR A 80 8.01 4.07 -6.82
CA THR A 80 8.26 5.02 -5.71
C THR A 80 9.61 5.73 -5.77
N GLY A 81 10.55 5.21 -6.58
CA GLY A 81 11.95 5.63 -6.60
C GLY A 81 12.80 5.11 -5.44
N MET A 82 12.20 4.42 -4.45
CA MET A 82 12.95 3.82 -3.34
C MET A 82 13.76 2.62 -3.83
N ASP A 83 15.09 2.67 -3.74
CA ASP A 83 15.97 1.67 -4.29
C ASP A 83 16.51 0.70 -3.23
N LEU A 84 15.93 -0.49 -3.18
CA LEU A 84 16.36 -1.57 -2.29
C LEU A 84 17.09 -2.70 -3.02
N ARG A 85 17.40 -2.53 -4.32
CA ARG A 85 17.92 -3.62 -5.18
C ARG A 85 19.33 -4.07 -4.78
N SER A 86 20.10 -3.21 -4.11
CA SER A 86 21.40 -3.57 -3.52
C SER A 86 21.29 -4.15 -2.11
N THR A 87 20.12 -4.07 -1.48
CA THR A 87 19.86 -4.50 -0.09
C THR A 87 18.59 -5.37 -0.02
N ILE A 88 18.39 -6.27 -0.98
CA ILE A 88 17.17 -7.08 -1.10
C ILE A 88 16.93 -8.00 0.10
N ASP A 89 17.97 -8.28 0.89
CA ASP A 89 17.87 -9.07 2.11
C ASP A 89 17.06 -8.37 3.21
N ARG A 90 16.84 -7.05 3.10
CA ARG A 90 15.90 -6.31 3.96
C ARG A 90 14.44 -6.74 3.76
N LEU A 91 14.10 -7.38 2.64
CA LEU A 91 12.74 -7.86 2.38
C LEU A 91 12.50 -9.16 3.17
N VAL A 92 11.61 -9.06 4.14
CA VAL A 92 11.22 -10.18 5.01
C VAL A 92 9.90 -10.76 4.50
N PRO A 93 9.83 -12.07 4.19
CA PRO A 93 8.58 -12.71 3.78
C PRO A 93 7.51 -12.62 4.87
N ILE A 94 6.30 -12.19 4.52
CA ILE A 94 5.16 -12.11 5.45
C ILE A 94 4.32 -13.37 5.32
N GLN A 95 4.11 -14.09 6.41
CA GLN A 95 3.22 -15.24 6.42
C GLN A 95 1.75 -14.79 6.22
N VAL A 96 1.08 -15.33 5.21
CA VAL A 96 -0.30 -14.98 4.81
C VAL A 96 -1.23 -16.21 4.75
N ARG A 97 -0.82 -17.32 5.36
CA ARG A 97 -1.59 -18.58 5.48
C ARG A 97 -1.07 -19.43 6.62
N GLN A 98 -1.84 -20.43 7.03
CA GLN A 98 -1.41 -21.39 8.05
C GLN A 98 -0.47 -22.45 7.46
N SER A 99 0.39 -23.02 8.29
CA SER A 99 1.40 -24.03 7.90
C SER A 99 0.79 -25.39 7.54
N SER A 100 -0.46 -25.64 7.93
CA SER A 100 -1.22 -26.85 7.60
C SER A 100 -1.60 -26.96 6.13
N ASP A 101 -1.43 -25.89 5.35
CA ASP A 101 -2.06 -25.77 4.05
C ASP A 101 -1.05 -26.08 2.91
N ASP A 102 -1.36 -27.09 2.09
CA ASP A 102 -0.64 -27.53 0.86
C ASP A 102 0.90 -27.58 0.96
N GLU A 103 1.44 -28.79 1.08
CA GLU A 103 2.87 -29.07 0.89
C GLU A 103 3.35 -28.50 -0.47
N GLY A 104 4.41 -27.68 -0.45
CA GLY A 104 5.06 -27.14 -1.65
C GLY A 104 4.72 -25.70 -2.02
N LYS A 105 3.92 -24.99 -1.23
CA LYS A 105 3.66 -23.55 -1.40
C LYS A 105 4.33 -22.74 -0.28
N LEU A 106 4.78 -21.54 -0.59
CA LEU A 106 5.38 -20.64 0.40
C LEU A 106 4.33 -20.16 1.42
N LEU A 107 4.73 -20.02 2.69
CA LEU A 107 3.88 -19.43 3.73
C LEU A 107 3.51 -17.96 3.43
N CYS A 108 4.35 -17.28 2.66
CA CYS A 108 4.12 -15.92 2.18
C CYS A 108 3.34 -15.84 0.86
N GLN A 109 2.78 -16.95 0.38
CA GLN A 109 2.03 -17.02 -0.88
C GLN A 109 0.52 -17.06 -0.67
N PHE A 110 -0.21 -16.17 -1.34
CA PHE A 110 -1.67 -16.23 -1.46
C PHE A 110 -2.11 -16.04 -2.91
N LYS A 111 -2.70 -17.07 -3.52
CA LYS A 111 -3.18 -17.06 -4.92
C LYS A 111 -2.10 -16.53 -5.90
N LYS A 112 -0.91 -17.15 -5.89
CA LYS A 112 0.28 -16.76 -6.68
C LYS A 112 0.81 -15.34 -6.42
N ARG A 113 0.56 -14.78 -5.23
CA ARG A 113 1.08 -13.49 -4.79
C ARG A 113 1.99 -13.71 -3.60
N ILE A 114 3.23 -13.24 -3.68
CA ILE A 114 4.20 -13.31 -2.60
C ILE A 114 4.24 -11.96 -1.89
N PHE A 115 4.24 -11.99 -0.56
CA PHE A 115 4.19 -10.78 0.26
C PHE A 115 5.47 -10.63 1.06
N PHE A 116 6.02 -9.41 1.06
CA PHE A 116 7.19 -9.03 1.84
C PHE A 116 6.87 -7.80 2.68
N SER A 117 7.52 -7.67 3.83
CA SER A 117 7.64 -6.41 4.57
C SER A 117 9.05 -5.89 4.43
N VAL A 118 9.20 -4.59 4.58
CA VAL A 118 10.50 -3.95 4.77
C VAL A 118 10.35 -2.76 5.69
N GLU A 119 11.22 -2.66 6.69
CA GLU A 119 11.31 -1.46 7.51
C GLU A 119 12.04 -0.38 6.70
N VAL A 120 11.42 0.81 6.59
CA VAL A 120 11.96 1.97 5.89
C VAL A 120 12.14 3.13 6.85
N SER A 121 13.26 3.82 6.67
CA SER A 121 13.69 4.97 7.47
C SER A 121 13.71 6.23 6.61
N GLU A 122 13.92 7.39 7.24
CA GLU A 122 14.05 8.67 6.51
C GLU A 122 15.17 8.66 5.45
N TYR A 123 16.17 7.78 5.58
CA TYR A 123 17.26 7.62 4.61
C TYR A 123 16.84 6.93 3.31
N ASP A 124 15.70 6.22 3.32
CA ASP A 124 15.15 5.57 2.13
C ASP A 124 14.33 6.56 1.26
N PHE A 125 14.16 7.81 1.72
CA PHE A 125 13.37 8.84 1.04
C PHE A 125 14.24 9.93 0.41
N PHE A 126 13.66 10.64 -0.56
CA PHE A 126 14.32 11.77 -1.20
C PHE A 126 14.19 13.04 -0.35
N THR A 127 15.31 13.63 0.03
CA THR A 127 15.32 14.89 0.80
C THR A 127 15.44 16.13 -0.10
N LYS A 128 16.05 16.01 -1.29
CA LYS A 128 16.38 17.12 -2.19
C LYS A 128 16.21 16.77 -3.66
N GLY A 129 15.76 17.75 -4.46
CA GLY A 129 15.58 17.66 -5.91
C GLY A 129 14.16 18.02 -6.36
N ALA A 130 13.96 18.15 -7.68
CA ALA A 130 12.68 18.51 -8.29
C ALA A 130 11.87 17.26 -8.71
N GLY A 131 10.55 17.41 -8.83
CA GLY A 131 9.67 16.35 -9.35
C GLY A 131 9.24 15.28 -8.33
N PHE A 132 9.53 15.47 -7.05
CA PHE A 132 9.02 14.57 -6.01
C PHE A 132 7.63 14.95 -5.53
N VAL A 133 6.85 13.93 -5.20
CA VAL A 133 5.53 14.05 -4.59
C VAL A 133 5.71 14.01 -3.08
N LYS A 134 4.97 14.85 -2.35
CA LYS A 134 4.94 14.84 -0.87
C LYS A 134 3.89 13.84 -0.38
N ALA A 135 4.09 13.29 0.80
CA ALA A 135 3.05 12.47 1.44
C ALA A 135 1.75 13.26 1.60
N MET A 136 0.61 12.60 1.42
CA MET A 136 -0.72 13.20 1.55
C MET A 136 -1.11 13.44 3.02
N ASN A 137 -0.39 12.84 3.97
CA ASN A 137 -0.55 13.15 5.39
C ASN A 137 -0.08 14.59 5.68
N LYS A 138 -0.93 15.41 6.30
CA LYS A 138 -0.63 16.82 6.61
C LYS A 138 0.70 17.00 7.36
N ASN A 139 1.00 16.10 8.30
CA ASN A 139 2.18 16.19 9.17
C ASN A 139 3.44 15.54 8.58
N LEU A 140 3.37 14.90 7.40
CA LEU A 140 4.48 14.16 6.79
C LEU A 140 4.93 14.78 5.45
N SER A 141 4.64 16.06 5.23
CA SER A 141 4.95 16.76 3.98
C SER A 141 6.46 16.89 3.67
N HIS A 142 7.31 16.56 4.65
CA HIS A 142 8.76 16.47 4.50
C HIS A 142 9.21 15.16 3.82
N LEU A 143 8.42 14.09 3.91
CA LEU A 143 8.67 12.82 3.22
C LEU A 143 8.25 12.94 1.76
N LYS A 144 9.15 12.51 0.85
CA LYS A 144 8.95 12.64 -0.58
C LYS A 144 9.37 11.38 -1.33
N LEU A 145 8.61 11.06 -2.37
CA LEU A 145 8.86 9.94 -3.28
C LEU A 145 8.87 10.40 -4.74
N LYS A 146 9.57 9.66 -5.58
CA LYS A 146 9.52 9.82 -7.04
C LYS A 146 8.51 8.82 -7.58
N LEU A 147 7.24 9.22 -7.62
CA LEU A 147 6.18 8.31 -8.04
C LEU A 147 6.25 8.02 -9.54
N SER A 148 5.91 6.79 -9.92
CA SER A 148 5.63 6.46 -11.32
C SER A 148 4.45 7.27 -11.84
N HIS A 149 4.30 7.29 -13.16
CA HIS A 149 3.17 7.94 -13.78
C HIS A 149 1.82 7.30 -13.39
N GLU A 150 1.77 6.05 -12.94
CA GLU A 150 0.52 5.40 -12.53
C GLU A 150 -0.09 5.99 -11.24
N HIS A 151 0.72 6.67 -10.44
CA HIS A 151 0.38 7.12 -9.09
C HIS A 151 0.39 8.64 -8.99
N GLN A 152 -0.55 9.19 -8.22
CA GLN A 152 -0.68 10.64 -8.01
C GLN A 152 -0.31 11.08 -6.59
N GLY A 153 -0.20 10.15 -5.66
CA GLY A 153 0.10 10.43 -4.27
C GLY A 153 0.43 9.16 -3.50
N PHE A 154 0.81 9.34 -2.26
CA PHE A 154 1.00 8.26 -1.30
C PHE A 154 0.67 8.73 0.10
N VAL A 155 0.35 7.80 0.98
CA VAL A 155 -0.02 8.06 2.37
C VAL A 155 0.68 7.02 3.26
N PHE A 156 1.01 7.40 4.48
CA PHE A 156 1.30 6.45 5.55
C PHE A 156 0.02 6.23 6.36
N GLU A 157 -0.46 4.99 6.39
CA GLU A 157 -1.61 4.60 7.21
C GLU A 157 -1.12 3.94 8.51
N PRO A 158 -1.33 4.59 9.67
CA PRO A 158 -0.85 4.08 10.96
C PRO A 158 -1.55 2.79 11.42
N SER A 159 -2.78 2.53 11.00
CA SER A 159 -3.51 1.34 11.43
C SER A 159 -3.42 0.21 10.40
N LEU A 160 -2.97 -0.97 10.83
CA LEU A 160 -2.88 -2.15 9.94
C LEU A 160 -4.26 -2.53 9.39
N ALA A 161 -5.27 -2.49 10.24
CA ALA A 161 -6.65 -2.82 9.87
C ALA A 161 -7.19 -1.85 8.81
N LYS A 162 -6.99 -0.54 9.02
CA LYS A 162 -7.42 0.48 8.06
C LYS A 162 -6.64 0.39 6.75
N ALA A 163 -5.33 0.11 6.81
CA ALA A 163 -4.52 -0.11 5.62
C ALA A 163 -5.07 -1.27 4.79
N ALA A 164 -5.45 -2.39 5.43
CA ALA A 164 -6.07 -3.52 4.75
C ALA A 164 -7.39 -3.15 4.06
N ASP A 165 -8.23 -2.35 4.71
CA ASP A 165 -9.51 -1.92 4.14
C ASP A 165 -9.34 -0.97 2.95
N LEU A 166 -8.35 -0.08 2.99
CA LEU A 166 -8.01 0.82 1.89
C LEU A 166 -7.55 0.07 0.61
N LEU A 167 -7.07 -1.16 0.76
CA LEU A 167 -6.55 -2.01 -0.33
C LEU A 167 -7.64 -2.87 -1.01
N ASN A 168 -8.92 -2.72 -0.66
CA ASN A 168 -10.01 -3.60 -1.11
C ASN A 168 -10.17 -3.71 -2.65
N LYS A 169 -9.81 -2.66 -3.39
CA LYS A 169 -9.84 -2.64 -4.87
C LYS A 169 -8.54 -3.14 -5.50
N HIS A 170 -7.45 -3.18 -4.74
CA HIS A 170 -6.14 -3.58 -5.24
C HIS A 170 -6.09 -5.10 -5.47
N SER A 171 -5.67 -5.51 -6.67
CA SER A 171 -5.66 -6.91 -7.10
C SER A 171 -7.00 -7.68 -6.91
N GLY A 172 -8.13 -6.96 -6.92
CA GLY A 172 -9.47 -7.55 -6.73
C GLY A 172 -9.67 -8.07 -5.31
N GLY A 173 -9.21 -7.34 -4.30
CA GLY A 173 -9.40 -7.65 -2.87
C GLY A 173 -8.46 -8.71 -2.31
N LYS A 174 -7.68 -9.40 -3.16
CA LYS A 174 -6.77 -10.47 -2.72
C LYS A 174 -5.70 -9.97 -1.74
N ILE A 175 -5.27 -8.71 -1.89
CA ILE A 175 -4.28 -8.09 -1.00
C ILE A 175 -4.89 -7.80 0.36
N THR A 176 -6.11 -7.26 0.40
CA THR A 176 -6.85 -7.08 1.66
C THR A 176 -7.01 -8.40 2.41
N THR A 177 -7.39 -9.48 1.72
CA THR A 177 -7.50 -10.80 2.36
C THR A 177 -6.17 -11.27 2.93
N ALA A 178 -5.09 -11.22 2.14
CA ALA A 178 -3.77 -11.65 2.59
C ALA A 178 -3.27 -10.83 3.78
N LEU A 179 -3.47 -9.50 3.77
CA LEU A 179 -3.05 -8.62 4.85
C LEU A 179 -3.86 -8.87 6.14
N LYS A 180 -5.18 -9.07 6.04
CA LYS A 180 -6.01 -9.45 7.21
C LYS A 180 -5.53 -10.76 7.83
N THR A 181 -5.25 -11.76 7.01
CA THR A 181 -4.67 -13.03 7.49
C THR A 181 -3.30 -12.84 8.13
N ALA A 182 -2.42 -12.01 7.55
CA ALA A 182 -1.13 -11.71 8.16
C ALA A 182 -1.24 -11.04 9.54
N ILE A 183 -2.21 -10.12 9.69
CA ILE A 183 -2.52 -9.46 10.97
C ILE A 183 -3.01 -10.49 12.00
N GLU A 184 -3.95 -11.34 11.62
CA GLU A 184 -4.49 -12.41 12.49
C GLU A 184 -3.40 -13.40 12.94
N LEU A 185 -2.42 -13.68 12.08
CA LEU A 185 -1.29 -14.55 12.37
C LEU A 185 -0.17 -13.85 13.15
N GLY A 186 -0.24 -12.53 13.35
CA GLY A 186 0.83 -11.75 13.98
C GLY A 186 2.14 -11.77 13.19
N SER A 187 2.08 -11.97 11.87
CA SER A 187 3.29 -12.14 11.03
C SER A 187 3.94 -10.83 10.60
N ILE A 188 3.32 -9.70 10.92
CA ILE A 188 3.83 -8.37 10.62
C ILE A 188 4.41 -7.78 11.90
N ASN A 189 5.73 -7.62 11.92
CA ASN A 189 6.41 -6.92 13.00
C ASN A 189 6.18 -5.40 12.85
N TYR A 190 5.08 -4.92 13.44
CA TYR A 190 4.72 -3.51 13.45
C TYR A 190 4.04 -3.16 14.76
N THR A 191 4.50 -2.09 15.38
CA THR A 191 3.86 -1.47 16.52
C THR A 191 3.12 -0.23 16.03
N GLU A 192 1.80 -0.20 16.19
CA GLU A 192 1.03 0.98 15.81
C GLU A 192 1.52 2.18 16.62
N PRO A 193 1.82 3.33 15.99
CA PRO A 193 2.23 4.52 16.71
C PRO A 193 1.06 5.01 17.56
N GLU A 194 1.37 5.47 18.78
CA GLU A 194 0.40 6.11 19.64
C GLU A 194 -0.29 7.23 18.87
N GLN A 195 -1.62 7.10 18.74
CA GLN A 195 -2.40 8.19 18.18
C GLN A 195 -2.31 9.34 19.18
N PRO A 196 -1.95 10.56 18.75
CA PRO A 196 -2.07 11.71 19.62
C PRO A 196 -3.52 11.74 20.10
N GLU A 197 -3.72 11.70 21.42
CA GLU A 197 -5.06 11.82 22.00
C GLU A 197 -5.69 13.05 21.36
N LEU A 198 -6.76 12.84 20.57
CA LEU A 198 -7.53 13.93 20.03
C LEU A 198 -7.99 14.75 21.22
N ASP A 199 -7.42 15.94 21.38
CA ASP A 199 -7.74 16.85 22.46
C ASP A 199 -9.25 17.12 22.38
N ASN A 200 -10.00 16.44 23.26
CA ASN A 200 -11.47 16.46 23.29
C ASN A 200 -12.03 17.84 23.70
N THR A 201 -11.20 18.88 23.76
CA THR A 201 -11.58 20.24 24.13
C THR A 201 -12.37 20.99 23.03
N GLU A 202 -12.40 20.50 21.79
CA GLU A 202 -13.37 20.98 20.80
C GLU A 202 -14.61 20.08 20.71
N ARG A 203 -15.21 19.76 21.87
CA ARG A 203 -16.63 19.45 21.92
C ARG A 203 -17.38 20.75 21.64
N ILE A 204 -17.48 21.08 20.35
CA ILE A 204 -18.31 22.17 19.84
C ILE A 204 -19.69 21.98 20.48
N GLU A 205 -20.02 22.84 21.44
CA GLU A 205 -21.40 23.07 21.85
C GLU A 205 -22.17 23.25 20.54
N SER A 206 -23.04 22.29 20.25
CA SER A 206 -24.02 22.42 19.19
C SER A 206 -24.88 23.63 19.54
N LYS A 207 -24.44 24.82 19.13
CA LYS A 207 -25.28 26.00 19.09
C LYS A 207 -26.43 25.60 18.19
N GLU A 208 -27.60 25.44 18.80
CA GLU A 208 -28.85 25.21 18.10
C GLU A 208 -28.91 26.18 16.92
N LEU A 209 -28.91 25.60 15.71
CA LEU A 209 -29.14 26.38 14.51
C LEU A 209 -30.50 27.07 14.70
N PRO A 210 -30.57 28.41 14.62
CA PRO A 210 -31.85 29.09 14.71
C PRO A 210 -32.79 28.53 13.64
N PRO A 211 -34.09 28.39 13.93
CA PRO A 211 -35.05 27.82 13.01
C PRO A 211 -34.97 28.56 11.67
N LEU A 212 -34.93 27.78 10.59
CA LEU A 212 -34.99 28.28 9.22
C LEU A 212 -36.18 29.24 9.11
N ARG A 213 -35.90 30.51 8.83
CA ARG A 213 -36.95 31.48 8.49
C ARG A 213 -37.62 30.97 7.22
N GLU A 214 -38.93 30.76 7.29
CA GLU A 214 -39.76 30.51 6.13
C GLU A 214 -39.50 31.60 5.08
N GLU A 215 -38.97 31.19 3.94
CA GLU A 215 -38.82 32.07 2.78
C GLU A 215 -40.22 32.48 2.34
N LYS A 216 -40.58 33.75 2.58
CA LYS A 216 -41.79 34.33 2.01
C LYS A 216 -41.64 34.26 0.48
N ASN A 217 -42.58 33.56 -0.15
CA ASN A 217 -42.72 33.47 -1.59
C ASN A 217 -42.67 34.88 -2.22
N ILE A 218 -41.71 35.07 -3.14
CA ILE A 218 -41.51 36.30 -3.91
C ILE A 218 -42.67 36.59 -4.90
N LEU A 219 -43.68 35.71 -4.99
CA LEU A 219 -44.79 35.87 -5.94
C LEU A 219 -45.92 36.82 -5.49
N ASP A 220 -45.90 37.36 -4.27
CA ASP A 220 -46.99 38.24 -3.78
C ASP A 220 -46.82 39.75 -4.11
N CYS A 221 -45.79 40.14 -4.88
CA CYS A 221 -45.53 41.57 -5.15
C CYS A 221 -46.10 42.14 -6.47
N PHE A 222 -46.97 41.42 -7.21
CA PHE A 222 -47.44 41.87 -8.53
C PHE A 222 -48.88 42.41 -8.64
N ASN A 223 -49.60 42.65 -7.54
CA ASN A 223 -50.99 43.13 -7.58
C ASN A 223 -51.25 44.48 -6.90
N CYS A 224 -50.39 45.47 -7.12
CA CYS A 224 -50.69 46.87 -6.80
C CYS A 224 -50.17 47.76 -7.92
N TRP A 225 -50.91 47.85 -9.03
CA TRP A 225 -50.91 48.96 -10.00
C TRP A 225 -52.12 48.77 -10.92
N LYS A 226 -53.31 49.13 -10.43
CA LYS A 226 -54.47 49.62 -11.20
C LYS A 226 -55.33 50.49 -10.30
#